data_AF-A0A101WUK7-F1
#
_entry.id   AF-A0A101WUK7-F1
#
_cell.length_a   1.000
_cell.length_b   1.000
_cell.length_c   1.000
_cell.angle_alpha   90.00
_cell.angle_beta   90.00
_cell.angle_gamma   90.00
#
_symmetry.space_group_name_H-M   'P 1'
#
loop_
_entity.id
_entity.type
_entity.pdbx_description
1 polymer ?
#
loop_
_entity_poly.entity_id
_entity_poly.type
_entity_poly.pdbx_seq_one_letter_code
_entity_poly.pdbx_strand_id
1 'polypeptide(L)'
;MAESGLKEAIEGLEKLKFAVVLMIVLAVFLVVAFVVAIFVAASTRSAIPLAVAFLLMASFAYPLWLTAGAYGIFHKVFSWRDSYRWAQLLSMVEAGLIVISSVVVSVWVATESVPPPNPLMRILGYFVGLAIAAVYARAHMDLAEDTSTIYFKYLAVAEILSALFSFVEALSLVIGLIGLVLFFVAVREAREELLNRMLAGK
;
A
#
# COMPACT_ATOMS: atom_id res chain seq x y z
N MET A 1 -16.57 -13.15 24.23
CA MET A 1 -16.47 -11.98 23.33
C MET A 1 -15.02 -11.61 23.02
N ALA A 2 -14.13 -11.50 24.02
CA ALA A 2 -12.71 -11.16 23.84
C ALA A 2 -11.92 -12.14 22.93
N GLU A 3 -12.12 -13.46 23.08
CA GLU A 3 -11.41 -14.47 22.27
C GLU A 3 -11.76 -14.39 20.77
N SER A 4 -13.02 -14.06 20.45
CA SER A 4 -13.45 -13.87 19.05
C SER A 4 -12.83 -12.62 18.43
N GLY A 5 -12.73 -11.52 19.19
CA GLY A 5 -12.11 -10.28 18.71
C GLY A 5 -10.60 -10.41 18.47
N LEU A 6 -9.89 -11.12 19.35
CA LEU A 6 -8.46 -11.41 19.19
C LEU A 6 -8.18 -12.26 17.94
N LYS A 7 -9.01 -13.29 17.70
CA LYS A 7 -8.90 -14.13 16.49
C LYS A 7 -9.12 -13.31 15.22
N GLU A 8 -10.14 -12.44 15.21
CA GLU A 8 -10.38 -11.53 14.08
C GLU A 8 -9.21 -10.56 13.86
N ALA A 9 -8.60 -10.01 14.93
CA ALA A 9 -7.43 -9.15 14.79
C ALA A 9 -6.21 -9.86 14.17
N ILE A 10 -5.97 -11.13 14.55
CA ILE A 10 -4.90 -11.95 13.94
C ILE A 10 -5.19 -12.20 12.45
N GLU A 11 -6.44 -12.49 12.09
CA GLU A 11 -6.86 -12.64 10.70
C GLU A 11 -6.61 -11.34 9.90
N GLY A 12 -6.93 -10.19 10.49
CA GLY A 12 -6.65 -8.87 9.92
C GLY A 12 -5.15 -8.67 9.63
N LEU A 13 -4.28 -9.03 10.57
CA LEU A 13 -2.82 -8.96 10.41
C LEU A 13 -2.31 -9.90 9.31
N GLU A 14 -2.81 -11.13 9.25
CA GLU A 14 -2.41 -12.09 8.22
C GLU A 14 -2.85 -11.65 6.82
N LYS A 15 -4.05 -11.08 6.71
CA LYS A 15 -4.56 -10.51 5.46
C LYS A 15 -3.76 -9.29 5.01
N LEU A 16 -3.42 -8.39 5.93
CA LEU A 16 -2.59 -7.22 5.64
C LEU A 16 -1.18 -7.64 5.18
N LYS A 17 -0.56 -8.60 5.88
CA LYS A 17 0.73 -9.17 5.50
C LYS A 17 0.69 -9.78 4.11
N PHE A 18 -0.33 -10.59 3.81
CA PHE A 18 -0.50 -11.22 2.51
C PHE A 18 -0.67 -10.17 1.41
N ALA A 19 -1.47 -9.12 1.66
CA ALA A 19 -1.63 -8.00 0.73
C ALA A 19 -0.30 -7.32 0.41
N VAL A 20 0.51 -7.00 1.42
CA VAL A 20 1.83 -6.35 1.25
C VAL A 20 2.80 -7.25 0.48
N VAL A 21 2.88 -8.55 0.80
CA VAL A 21 3.70 -9.50 0.04
C VAL A 21 3.28 -9.53 -1.42
N LEU A 22 1.97 -9.57 -1.68
CA LEU A 22 1.46 -9.58 -3.04
C LEU A 22 1.76 -8.28 -3.80
N MET A 23 1.68 -7.11 -3.13
CA MET A 23 2.10 -5.84 -3.73
C MET A 23 3.57 -5.87 -4.15
N ILE A 24 4.47 -6.41 -3.33
CA ILE A 24 5.90 -6.50 -3.64
C ILE A 24 6.13 -7.40 -4.85
N VAL A 25 5.51 -8.59 -4.86
CA VAL A 25 5.63 -9.54 -5.98
C VAL A 25 5.14 -8.91 -7.28
N LEU A 26 3.99 -8.23 -7.25
CA LEU A 26 3.45 -7.52 -8.40
C LEU A 26 4.33 -6.35 -8.83
N ALA A 27 4.90 -5.59 -7.90
CA ALA A 27 5.81 -4.49 -8.21
C ALA A 27 7.05 -5.00 -8.96
N VAL A 28 7.66 -6.09 -8.50
CA VAL A 28 8.82 -6.70 -9.19
C VAL A 28 8.42 -7.19 -10.58
N PHE A 29 7.30 -7.90 -10.70
CA PHE A 29 6.78 -8.37 -11.98
C PHE A 29 6.54 -7.21 -12.96
N LEU A 30 5.93 -6.13 -12.49
CA LEU A 30 5.64 -4.95 -13.31
C LEU A 30 6.91 -4.22 -13.72
N VAL A 31 7.91 -4.06 -12.84
CA VAL A 31 9.20 -3.49 -13.23
C VAL A 31 9.80 -4.27 -14.40
N VAL A 32 9.81 -5.60 -14.33
CA VAL A 32 10.29 -6.45 -15.43
C VAL A 32 9.42 -6.25 -16.69
N ALA A 33 8.10 -6.25 -16.55
CA ALA A 33 7.18 -6.05 -17.67
C ALA A 33 7.39 -4.69 -18.36
N PHE A 34 7.60 -3.62 -17.60
CA PHE A 34 7.90 -2.28 -18.14
C PHE A 34 9.25 -2.24 -18.84
N VAL A 35 10.29 -2.84 -18.27
CA VAL A 35 11.61 -2.94 -18.92
C VAL A 35 11.47 -3.64 -20.27
N VAL A 36 10.81 -4.80 -20.31
CA VAL A 36 10.56 -5.55 -21.56
C VAL A 36 9.74 -4.71 -22.54
N ALA A 37 8.66 -4.08 -22.08
CA ALA A 37 7.80 -3.24 -22.91
C ALA A 37 8.56 -2.07 -23.54
N ILE A 38 9.47 -1.42 -22.82
CA ILE A 38 10.32 -0.35 -23.35
C ILE A 38 11.21 -0.86 -24.48
N PHE A 39 11.89 -1.99 -24.29
CA PHE A 39 12.74 -2.59 -25.32
C PHE A 39 11.93 -2.97 -26.58
N VAL A 40 10.75 -3.59 -26.41
CA VAL A 40 9.87 -3.97 -27.52
C VAL A 40 9.29 -2.74 -28.21
N ALA A 41 8.87 -1.72 -27.46
CA ALA A 41 8.34 -0.48 -28.00
C ALA A 41 9.39 0.26 -28.85
N ALA A 42 10.63 0.33 -28.36
CA ALA A 42 11.75 0.90 -29.12
C ALA A 42 12.06 0.10 -30.40
N SER A 43 11.97 -1.23 -30.32
CA SER A 43 12.26 -2.12 -31.46
C SER A 43 11.17 -2.08 -32.54
N THR A 44 9.90 -2.04 -32.13
CA THR A 44 8.73 -2.07 -33.02
C THR A 44 8.26 -0.68 -33.43
N ARG A 45 8.83 0.38 -32.84
CA ARG A 45 8.38 1.79 -32.98
C ARG A 45 6.88 1.92 -32.73
N SER A 46 6.38 1.22 -31.71
CA SER A 46 4.97 1.19 -31.34
C SER A 46 4.84 1.37 -29.84
N ALA A 47 3.92 2.22 -29.40
CA ALA A 47 3.62 2.42 -27.99
C ALA A 47 2.70 1.33 -27.40
N ILE A 48 2.19 0.41 -28.23
CA ILE A 48 1.25 -0.66 -27.82
C ILE A 48 1.82 -1.53 -26.68
N PRO A 49 3.09 -2.01 -26.71
CA PRO A 49 3.64 -2.79 -25.61
C PRO A 49 3.66 -2.02 -24.29
N LEU A 50 3.89 -0.70 -24.34
CA LEU A 50 3.88 0.16 -23.17
C LEU A 50 2.46 0.34 -22.62
N ALA A 51 1.47 0.52 -23.50
CA ALA A 51 0.06 0.54 -23.11
C ALA A 51 -0.36 -0.77 -22.42
N VAL A 52 0.08 -1.93 -22.92
CA VAL A 52 -0.16 -3.21 -22.25
C VAL A 52 0.48 -3.26 -20.87
N ALA A 53 1.72 -2.77 -20.71
CA ALA A 53 2.37 -2.70 -19.40
C ALA A 53 1.62 -1.79 -18.42
N PHE A 54 1.07 -0.66 -18.88
CA PHE A 54 0.20 0.18 -18.04
C PHE A 54 -1.10 -0.50 -17.65
N LEU A 55 -1.73 -1.30 -18.52
CA LEU A 55 -2.93 -2.06 -18.14
C LEU A 55 -2.65 -3.04 -17.00
N LEU A 56 -1.44 -3.62 -16.96
CA LEU A 56 -1.07 -4.55 -15.90
C LEU A 56 -1.05 -3.88 -14.52
N MET A 57 -0.93 -2.55 -14.41
CA MET A 57 -1.03 -1.84 -13.12
C MET A 57 -2.38 -2.08 -12.43
N ALA A 58 -3.44 -2.41 -13.18
CA ALA A 58 -4.74 -2.77 -12.63
C ALA A 58 -4.67 -4.00 -11.71
N SER A 59 -3.63 -4.84 -11.80
CA SER A 59 -3.44 -5.98 -10.90
C SER A 59 -3.26 -5.56 -9.45
N PHE A 60 -2.81 -4.34 -9.17
CA PHE A 60 -2.71 -3.79 -7.81
C PHE A 60 -4.07 -3.56 -7.14
N ALA A 61 -5.17 -3.55 -7.89
CA ALA A 61 -6.51 -3.39 -7.32
C ALA A 61 -6.82 -4.49 -6.29
N TYR A 62 -6.36 -5.73 -6.54
CA TYR A 62 -6.62 -6.85 -5.66
C TYR A 62 -5.91 -6.76 -4.30
N PRO A 63 -4.58 -6.54 -4.21
CA PRO A 63 -3.94 -6.34 -2.90
C PRO A 63 -4.42 -5.07 -2.18
N LEU A 64 -4.79 -4.00 -2.89
CA LEU A 64 -5.42 -2.83 -2.27
C LEU A 64 -6.80 -3.18 -1.69
N TRP A 65 -7.58 -4.01 -2.39
CA TRP A 65 -8.85 -4.54 -1.87
C TRP A 65 -8.65 -5.44 -0.63
N LEU A 66 -7.60 -6.26 -0.62
CA LEU A 66 -7.25 -7.07 0.56
C LEU A 66 -6.87 -6.18 1.75
N THR A 67 -6.13 -5.11 1.51
CA THR A 67 -5.75 -4.09 2.51
C THR A 67 -7.00 -3.41 3.07
N ALA A 68 -7.94 -3.00 2.21
CA ALA A 68 -9.24 -2.49 2.65
C ALA A 68 -9.99 -3.51 3.52
N GLY A 69 -9.96 -4.78 3.12
CA GLY A 69 -10.56 -5.87 3.89
C GLY A 69 -9.90 -6.09 5.24
N ALA A 70 -8.58 -5.91 5.37
CA ALA A 70 -7.86 -5.99 6.64
C ALA A 70 -8.24 -4.83 7.56
N TYR A 71 -8.23 -3.60 7.05
CA TYR A 71 -8.67 -2.43 7.82
C TYR A 71 -10.14 -2.48 8.21
N GLY A 72 -11.00 -3.08 7.40
CA GLY A 72 -12.39 -3.35 7.77
C GLY A 72 -12.53 -4.32 8.94
N ILE A 73 -11.67 -5.33 9.03
CA ILE A 73 -11.61 -6.22 10.20
C ILE A 73 -11.14 -5.45 11.43
N PHE A 74 -10.06 -4.65 11.31
CA PHE A 74 -9.59 -3.83 12.43
C PHE A 74 -10.64 -2.82 12.90
N HIS A 75 -11.36 -2.17 12.00
CA HIS A 75 -12.45 -1.27 12.37
C HIS A 75 -13.59 -2.01 13.08
N LYS A 76 -13.91 -3.25 12.68
CA LYS A 76 -14.92 -4.06 13.38
C LYS A 76 -14.49 -4.42 14.80
N VAL A 77 -13.21 -4.79 14.99
CA VAL A 77 -12.66 -5.18 16.30
C VAL A 77 -12.45 -3.96 17.20
N PHE A 78 -11.99 -2.85 16.63
CA PHE A 78 -11.63 -1.61 17.32
C PHE A 78 -12.50 -0.45 16.81
N SER A 79 -13.82 -0.57 16.96
CA SER A 79 -14.81 0.34 16.35
C SER A 79 -14.75 1.78 16.83
N TRP A 80 -14.12 2.04 17.98
CA TRP A 80 -13.87 3.40 18.48
C TRP A 80 -12.73 4.12 17.74
N ARG A 81 -11.95 3.42 16.89
CA ARG A 81 -10.89 4.01 16.08
C ARG A 81 -11.37 4.28 14.66
N ASP A 82 -11.60 5.55 14.35
CA ASP A 82 -12.01 5.99 13.01
C ASP A 82 -10.89 5.85 11.96
N SER A 83 -9.63 5.80 12.37
CA SER A 83 -8.48 5.68 11.47
C SER A 83 -8.54 4.43 10.59
N TYR A 84 -8.98 3.30 11.14
CA TYR A 84 -9.16 2.07 10.36
C TYR A 84 -10.25 2.21 9.31
N ARG A 85 -11.34 2.92 9.62
CA ARG A 85 -12.40 3.22 8.66
C ARG A 85 -11.88 4.09 7.52
N TRP A 86 -11.09 5.11 7.84
CA TRP A 86 -10.46 5.96 6.84
C TRP A 86 -9.47 5.21 5.97
N ALA A 87 -8.61 4.37 6.56
CA ALA A 87 -7.67 3.54 5.82
C ALA A 87 -8.40 2.53 4.92
N GLN A 88 -9.47 1.92 5.41
CA GLN A 88 -10.34 1.04 4.61
C GLN A 88 -10.93 1.77 3.40
N LEU A 89 -11.56 2.93 3.61
CA LEU A 89 -12.16 3.73 2.54
C LEU A 89 -11.10 4.16 1.53
N LEU A 90 -9.94 4.61 2.01
CA LEU A 90 -8.84 5.03 1.16
C LEU A 90 -8.33 3.88 0.30
N SER A 91 -8.09 2.71 0.87
CA SER A 91 -7.68 1.51 0.10
C SER A 91 -8.72 1.10 -0.95
N MET A 92 -10.02 1.23 -0.66
CA MET A 92 -11.08 0.97 -1.66
C MET A 92 -11.04 1.99 -2.80
N VAL A 93 -10.89 3.27 -2.48
CA VAL A 93 -10.78 4.35 -3.46
C VAL A 93 -9.54 4.15 -4.33
N GLU A 94 -8.39 3.84 -3.73
CA GLU A 94 -7.14 3.52 -4.43
C GLU A 94 -7.29 2.31 -5.35
N ALA A 95 -7.97 1.25 -4.89
CA ALA A 95 -8.26 0.07 -5.71
C ALA A 95 -9.12 0.41 -6.94
N GLY A 96 -10.11 1.30 -6.80
CA GLY A 96 -10.90 1.77 -7.94
C GLY A 96 -10.09 2.66 -8.88
N LEU A 97 -9.35 3.62 -8.31
CA LEU A 97 -8.54 4.58 -9.06
C LEU A 97 -7.42 3.90 -9.84
N ILE A 98 -6.78 2.85 -9.30
CA ILE A 98 -5.70 2.16 -10.01
C ILE A 98 -6.23 1.47 -11.27
N VAL A 99 -7.43 0.89 -11.24
CA VAL A 99 -8.05 0.28 -12.43
C VAL A 99 -8.38 1.35 -13.47
N ILE A 100 -9.07 2.42 -13.05
CA ILE A 100 -9.49 3.50 -13.96
C ILE A 100 -8.27 4.16 -14.60
N SER A 101 -7.29 4.55 -13.78
CA SER A 101 -6.07 5.21 -14.26
C SER A 101 -5.25 4.31 -15.17
N SER A 102 -5.14 3.00 -14.88
CA SER A 102 -4.46 2.04 -15.76
C SER A 102 -5.07 2.04 -17.16
N VAL A 103 -6.40 1.99 -17.27
CA VAL A 103 -7.09 2.02 -18.58
C VAL A 103 -6.89 3.37 -19.28
N VAL A 104 -7.12 4.48 -18.58
CA VAL A 104 -7.01 5.83 -19.14
C VAL A 104 -5.59 6.08 -19.65
N VAL A 105 -4.56 5.76 -18.86
CA VAL A 105 -3.16 5.92 -19.25
C VAL A 105 -2.81 5.00 -20.41
N SER A 106 -3.30 3.77 -20.43
CA SER A 106 -3.03 2.83 -21.53
C SER A 106 -3.62 3.32 -22.85
N VAL A 107 -4.87 3.81 -22.84
CA VAL A 107 -5.51 4.40 -24.03
C VAL A 107 -4.74 5.63 -24.49
N TRP A 108 -4.34 6.50 -23.56
CA TRP A 108 -3.52 7.68 -23.88
C TRP A 108 -2.19 7.27 -24.52
N VAL A 109 -1.44 6.37 -23.89
CA VAL A 109 -0.15 5.88 -24.40
C VAL A 109 -0.31 5.27 -25.80
N ALA A 110 -1.43 4.62 -26.08
CA ALA A 110 -1.70 4.02 -27.39
C ALA A 110 -2.04 5.05 -28.50
N THR A 111 -2.44 6.28 -28.17
CA THR A 111 -2.92 7.27 -29.15
C THR A 111 -1.97 8.42 -29.49
N GLU A 112 -0.87 8.61 -28.73
CA GLU A 112 0.08 9.75 -28.76
C GLU A 112 -0.57 11.15 -28.64
N SER A 113 -0.22 11.97 -27.66
CA SER A 113 1.09 12.60 -27.45
C SER A 113 1.38 12.69 -25.95
N VAL A 114 2.64 12.47 -25.55
CA VAL A 114 3.07 12.64 -24.15
C VAL A 114 3.36 14.12 -23.92
N PRO A 115 2.47 14.90 -23.27
CA PRO A 115 2.86 16.23 -22.83
C PRO A 115 3.97 16.10 -21.79
N PRO A 116 4.91 17.04 -21.75
CA PRO A 116 5.92 17.07 -20.70
C PRO A 116 5.23 17.09 -19.33
N PRO A 117 5.82 16.45 -18.31
CA PRO A 117 5.24 16.39 -16.97
C PRO A 117 4.94 17.80 -16.45
N ASN A 118 3.66 18.07 -16.20
CA ASN A 118 3.23 19.37 -15.68
C ASN A 118 3.78 19.55 -14.26
N PRO A 119 4.57 20.61 -13.98
CA PRO A 119 5.13 20.86 -12.65
C PRO A 119 4.07 20.93 -11.55
N LEU A 120 2.87 21.46 -11.87
CA LEU A 120 1.75 21.53 -10.92
C LEU A 120 1.23 20.15 -10.54
N MET A 121 1.18 19.21 -11.49
CA MET A 121 0.77 17.82 -11.22
C MET A 121 1.76 17.11 -10.30
N ARG A 122 3.06 17.42 -10.42
CA ARG A 122 4.09 16.90 -9.53
C ARG A 122 3.92 17.42 -8.11
N ILE A 123 3.65 18.71 -7.94
CA ILE A 123 3.41 19.32 -6.62
C ILE A 123 2.12 18.78 -6.00
N LEU A 124 1.04 18.69 -6.78
CA LEU A 124 -0.22 18.12 -6.30
C LEU A 124 -0.05 16.66 -5.89
N GLY A 125 0.64 15.86 -6.71
CA GLY A 125 0.94 14.46 -6.41
C GLY A 125 1.72 14.28 -5.11
N TYR A 126 2.67 15.19 -4.83
CA TYR A 126 3.39 15.21 -3.55
C TYR A 126 2.46 15.38 -2.34
N PHE A 127 1.59 16.40 -2.36
CA PHE A 127 0.67 16.64 -1.25
C PHE A 127 -0.37 15.54 -1.09
N VAL A 128 -0.87 14.98 -2.21
CA VAL A 128 -1.77 13.83 -2.20
C VAL A 128 -1.06 12.62 -1.59
N GLY A 129 0.16 12.31 -2.01
CA GLY A 129 0.96 11.22 -1.44
C GLY A 129 1.23 11.39 0.06
N LEU A 130 1.51 12.61 0.50
CA LEU A 130 1.69 12.92 1.92
C LEU A 130 0.40 12.74 2.73
N ALA A 131 -0.75 13.17 2.18
CA ALA A 131 -2.04 12.98 2.83
C ALA A 131 -2.40 11.49 2.96
N ILE A 132 -2.17 10.70 1.90
CA ILE A 132 -2.33 9.24 1.90
C ILE A 132 -1.45 8.61 2.97
N ALA A 133 -0.15 8.95 2.99
CA ALA A 133 0.80 8.45 3.97
C ALA A 133 0.38 8.79 5.41
N ALA A 134 -0.17 9.98 5.65
CA ALA A 134 -0.66 10.39 6.96
C ALA A 134 -1.85 9.54 7.44
N VAL A 135 -2.77 9.15 6.54
CA VAL A 135 -3.91 8.30 6.88
C VAL A 135 -3.44 6.90 7.28
N TYR A 136 -2.57 6.29 6.48
CA TYR A 136 -2.01 4.96 6.79
C TYR A 136 -1.13 4.99 8.04
N ALA A 137 -0.26 5.99 8.18
CA ALA A 137 0.57 6.17 9.35
C ALA A 137 -0.29 6.30 10.63
N ARG A 138 -1.42 7.01 10.57
CA ARG A 138 -2.34 7.09 11.70
C ARG A 138 -2.94 5.73 12.05
N ALA A 139 -3.39 4.96 11.05
CA ALA A 139 -3.92 3.62 11.26
C ALA A 139 -2.85 2.68 11.86
N HIS A 140 -1.59 2.79 11.42
CA HIS A 140 -0.47 2.03 11.98
C HIS A 140 -0.13 2.46 13.41
N MET A 141 -0.14 3.75 13.74
CA MET A 141 0.05 4.20 15.13
C MET A 141 -1.03 3.65 16.07
N ASP A 142 -2.28 3.65 15.59
CA ASP A 142 -3.42 3.09 16.31
C ASP A 142 -3.27 1.56 16.47
N LEU A 143 -2.79 0.86 15.44
CA LEU A 143 -2.49 -0.57 15.49
C LEU A 143 -1.38 -0.90 16.47
N ALA A 144 -0.38 -0.03 16.60
CA ALA A 144 0.68 -0.15 17.58
C ALA A 144 0.15 -0.14 19.02
N GLU A 145 -0.84 0.70 19.30
CA GLU A 145 -1.47 0.76 20.62
C GLU A 145 -2.35 -0.46 20.88
N ASP A 146 -3.19 -0.83 19.91
CA ASP A 146 -4.14 -1.94 20.05
C ASP A 146 -3.45 -3.30 20.17
N THR A 147 -2.31 -3.47 19.48
CA THR A 147 -1.48 -4.68 19.53
C THR A 147 -0.30 -4.57 20.50
N SER A 148 -0.13 -3.43 21.15
CA SER A 148 1.02 -3.10 22.03
C SER A 148 2.40 -3.37 21.41
N THR A 149 2.51 -3.17 20.10
CA THR A 149 3.74 -3.41 19.33
C THR A 149 4.33 -2.09 18.87
N ILE A 150 5.49 -1.70 19.39
CA ILE A 150 6.12 -0.39 19.10
C ILE A 150 6.53 -0.23 17.62
N TYR A 151 6.83 -1.33 16.94
CA TYR A 151 7.32 -1.30 15.55
C TYR A 151 6.32 -0.73 14.55
N PHE A 152 5.02 -0.80 14.82
CA PHE A 152 4.02 -0.11 13.99
C PHE A 152 4.13 1.43 14.09
N LYS A 153 4.62 1.98 15.21
CA LYS A 153 4.95 3.42 15.31
C LYS A 153 6.17 3.77 14.46
N TYR A 154 7.20 2.93 14.48
CA TYR A 154 8.38 3.14 13.65
C TYR A 154 8.06 3.02 12.16
N LEU A 155 7.19 2.08 11.79
CA LEU A 155 6.63 1.99 10.43
C LEU A 155 5.92 3.28 10.04
N ALA A 156 4.99 3.77 10.86
CA ALA A 156 4.25 5.00 10.58
C ALA A 156 5.17 6.21 10.37
N VAL A 157 6.24 6.32 11.18
CA VAL A 157 7.25 7.36 11.00
C VAL A 157 8.01 7.17 9.69
N ALA A 158 8.42 5.94 9.35
CA ALA A 158 9.09 5.65 8.09
C ALA A 158 8.21 5.98 6.87
N GLU A 159 6.91 5.70 6.91
CA GLU A 159 5.96 6.05 5.85
C GLU A 159 5.88 7.56 5.61
N ILE A 160 5.71 8.34 6.69
CA ILE A 160 5.67 9.80 6.60
C ILE A 160 6.99 10.35 6.08
N LEU A 161 8.12 9.85 6.58
CA LEU A 161 9.44 10.30 6.12
C LEU A 161 9.68 9.92 4.66
N SER A 162 9.29 8.71 4.23
CA SER A 162 9.42 8.28 2.84
C SER A 162 8.59 9.17 1.91
N ALA A 163 7.36 9.54 2.31
CA ALA A 163 6.52 10.47 1.56
C ALA A 163 7.09 11.89 1.54
N LEU A 164 7.58 12.39 2.69
CA LEU A 164 8.18 13.71 2.83
C LEU A 164 9.41 13.84 1.93
N PHE A 165 10.27 12.82 1.90
CA PHE A 165 11.49 12.80 1.09
C PHE A 165 11.29 12.30 -0.33
N SER A 166 10.05 12.19 -0.84
CA SER A 166 9.76 11.69 -2.19
C SER A 166 10.42 12.47 -3.34
N PHE A 167 10.90 13.70 -3.08
CA PHE A 167 11.72 14.46 -4.03
C PHE A 167 13.19 13.98 -4.12
N VAL A 168 13.67 13.24 -3.12
CA VAL A 168 14.97 12.54 -3.13
C VAL A 168 14.71 11.05 -3.25
N GLU A 169 14.56 10.58 -4.49
CA GLU A 169 14.14 9.19 -4.81
C GLU A 169 14.95 8.12 -4.05
N ALA A 170 16.29 8.24 -4.05
CA ALA A 170 17.15 7.27 -3.36
C ALA A 170 16.90 7.23 -1.84
N LEU A 171 16.69 8.39 -1.21
CA LEU A 171 16.43 8.48 0.23
C LEU A 171 15.03 7.95 0.56
N SER A 172 14.02 8.37 -0.20
CA SER A 172 12.64 7.89 -0.06
C SER A 172 12.56 6.36 -0.20
N LEU A 173 13.30 5.79 -1.15
CA LEU A 173 13.39 4.34 -1.35
C LEU A 173 14.02 3.65 -0.15
N VAL A 174 15.18 4.12 0.34
CA VAL A 174 15.86 3.51 1.49
C VAL A 174 14.96 3.55 2.72
N ILE A 175 14.29 4.68 2.98
CA ILE A 175 13.34 4.79 4.09
C ILE A 175 12.15 3.85 3.90
N GLY A 176 11.62 3.73 2.68
CA GLY A 176 10.55 2.79 2.35
C GLY A 176 10.94 1.34 2.59
N LEU A 177 12.17 0.95 2.24
CA LEU A 177 12.71 -0.39 2.52
C LEU A 177 12.87 -0.64 4.03
N ILE A 178 13.33 0.36 4.80
CA ILE A 178 13.37 0.28 6.26
C ILE A 178 11.96 0.11 6.83
N GLY A 179 10.99 0.91 6.35
CA GLY A 179 9.58 0.78 6.70
C GLY A 179 9.06 -0.63 6.42
N LEU A 180 9.38 -1.19 5.27
CA LEU A 180 8.97 -2.54 4.91
C LEU A 180 9.51 -3.61 5.88
N VAL A 181 10.78 -3.51 6.26
CA VAL A 181 11.36 -4.41 7.27
C VAL A 181 10.63 -4.27 8.60
N LEU A 182 10.38 -3.02 9.04
CA LEU A 182 9.64 -2.73 10.27
C LEU A 182 8.23 -3.29 10.24
N PHE A 183 7.55 -3.25 9.09
CA PHE A 183 6.22 -3.85 8.92
C PHE A 183 6.23 -5.36 9.23
N PHE A 184 7.17 -6.12 8.66
CA PHE A 184 7.22 -7.57 8.91
C PHE A 184 7.57 -7.91 10.36
N VAL A 185 8.46 -7.12 10.98
CA VAL A 185 8.77 -7.25 12.41
C VAL A 185 7.52 -6.97 13.25
N ALA A 186 6.81 -5.87 12.95
CA ALA A 186 5.60 -5.46 13.65
C ALA A 186 4.49 -6.51 13.55
N VAL A 187 4.23 -7.04 12.36
CA VAL A 187 3.20 -8.07 12.16
C VAL A 187 3.53 -9.36 12.94
N ARG A 188 4.79 -9.78 12.96
CA ARG A 188 5.22 -10.98 13.69
C ARG A 188 4.98 -10.80 15.19
N GLU A 189 5.45 -9.69 15.75
CA GLU A 189 5.34 -9.41 17.19
C GLU A 189 3.90 -9.19 17.62
N ALA A 190 3.11 -8.44 16.84
CA ALA A 190 1.69 -8.23 17.11
C ALA A 190 0.93 -9.56 17.12
N ARG A 191 1.26 -10.48 16.21
CA ARG A 191 0.65 -11.82 16.21
C ARG A 191 1.00 -12.62 17.46
N GLU A 192 2.26 -12.63 17.86
CA GLU A 192 2.72 -13.32 19.07
C GLU A 192 2.05 -12.76 20.33
N GLU A 193 1.96 -11.43 20.44
CA GLU A 193 1.34 -10.74 21.56
C GLU A 193 -0.17 -11.02 21.64
N LEU A 194 -0.88 -10.97 20.51
CA LEU A 194 -2.32 -11.31 20.48
C LEU A 194 -2.56 -12.78 20.83
N LEU A 195 -1.69 -13.70 20.39
CA LEU A 195 -1.76 -15.11 20.77
C LEU A 195 -1.52 -15.32 22.27
N ASN A 196 -0.54 -14.65 22.85
CA ASN A 196 -0.25 -14.71 24.27
C ASN A 196 -1.44 -14.24 25.11
N ARG A 197 -2.11 -13.15 24.71
CA ARG A 197 -3.34 -12.67 25.35
C ARG A 197 -4.48 -13.66 25.27
N MET A 198 -4.65 -14.32 24.12
CA MET A 198 -5.66 -15.38 23.96
C MET A 198 -5.39 -16.57 24.89
N LEU A 199 -4.12 -16.92 25.11
CA LEU A 199 -3.74 -18.04 25.97
C LEU A 199 -3.79 -17.68 27.46
N ALA A 200 -3.45 -16.44 27.83
CA ALA A 200 -3.50 -15.95 29.22
C ALA A 200 -4.93 -15.65 29.72
N GLY A 201 -5.88 -15.44 28.81
CA GLY A 201 -7.30 -15.25 29.11
C GLY A 201 -8.13 -16.55 29.14
N LYS A 202 -7.49 -17.72 29.03
CA LYS A 202 -8.09 -19.04 29.28
C LYS A 202 -7.79 -19.50 30.70
#